data_AF-A0A1G5K6F3-F1
#
_entry.id   AF-A0A1G5K6F3-F1
#
_cell.length_a   1.000
_cell.length_b   1.000
_cell.length_c   1.000
_cell.angle_alpha   90.00
_cell.angle_beta   90.00
_cell.angle_gamma   90.00
#
_symmetry.space_group_name_H-M   'P 1'
#
loop_
_entity.id
_entity.type
_entity.pdbx_description
1 polymer ?
#
loop_
_entity_poly.entity_id
_entity_poly.type
_entity_poly.pdbx_seq_one_letter_code
_entity_poly.pdbx_strand_id
1 'polypeptide(L)'
;MVVSPFEFKQDYSFELSDEDKEELEIEEEVAVFSIVTIHSEITKSTMNLLAPVVINPVKRVGKQVVLLQSDYMTRHLIWTEELTTTEGGA
;
A
#
# COMPACT_ATOMS: atom_id res chain seq x y z
N MET A 1 -0.54 -2.04 11.66
CA MET A 1 -1.85 -2.13 10.97
C MET A 1 -1.58 -2.25 9.49
N VAL A 2 -2.46 -2.92 8.74
CA VAL A 2 -2.38 -3.00 7.28
C VAL A 2 -3.70 -2.52 6.67
N VAL A 3 -3.62 -1.97 5.46
CA VAL A 3 -4.77 -1.52 4.67
C VAL A 3 -4.58 -1.93 3.21
N SER A 4 -5.65 -1.95 2.43
CA SER A 4 -5.53 -1.99 0.98
C SER A 4 -5.00 -0.64 0.50
N PRO A 5 -3.83 -0.55 -0.16
CA PRO A 5 -3.28 0.72 -0.61
C PRO A 5 -4.19 1.42 -1.62
N PHE A 6 -4.95 0.64 -2.41
CA PHE A 6 -5.83 1.15 -3.45
C PHE A 6 -7.03 1.94 -2.91
N GLU A 7 -7.40 1.76 -1.63
CA GLU A 7 -8.45 2.54 -0.98
C GLU A 7 -8.03 3.99 -0.70
N PHE A 8 -6.72 4.24 -0.59
CA PHE A 8 -6.17 5.55 -0.21
C PHE A 8 -5.33 6.19 -1.33
N LYS A 9 -4.77 5.37 -2.23
CA LYS A 9 -3.97 5.80 -3.38
C LYS A 9 -4.45 5.02 -4.61
N GLN A 10 -5.48 5.54 -5.28
CA GLN A 10 -6.17 4.85 -6.38
C GLN A 10 -5.28 4.64 -7.62
N ASP A 11 -4.29 5.52 -7.82
CA ASP A 11 -3.26 5.44 -8.85
C ASP A 11 -2.01 4.65 -8.38
N TYR A 12 -2.10 3.91 -7.27
CA TYR A 12 -1.02 3.01 -6.86
C TYR A 12 -0.91 1.85 -7.84
N SER A 13 0.25 1.71 -8.47
CA SER A 13 0.54 0.64 -9.42
C SER A 13 2.01 0.26 -9.35
N PHE A 14 2.31 -1.03 -9.37
CA PHE A 14 3.67 -1.53 -9.35
C PHE A 14 3.77 -2.83 -10.13
N GLU A 15 5.00 -3.18 -10.52
CA GLU A 15 5.31 -4.45 -11.14
C GLU A 15 6.09 -5.31 -10.15
N LEU A 16 5.73 -6.59 -10.08
CA LEU A 16 6.52 -7.59 -9.38
C LEU A 16 7.61 -8.12 -10.30
N SER A 17 8.81 -8.31 -9.75
CA SER A 17 9.87 -9.04 -10.45
C SER A 17 9.43 -10.48 -10.73
N ASP A 18 10.01 -11.10 -11.74
CA ASP A 18 9.69 -12.51 -12.05
C ASP A 18 10.12 -13.44 -10.91
N GLU A 19 11.20 -13.10 -10.19
CA GLU A 19 11.63 -13.80 -8.96
C GLU A 19 10.57 -13.72 -7.86
N ASP A 20 10.00 -12.53 -7.60
CA ASP A 20 8.93 -12.38 -6.60
C ASP A 20 7.66 -13.14 -6.99
N LYS A 21 7.30 -13.15 -8.28
CA LYS A 21 6.14 -13.90 -8.78
C LYS A 21 6.32 -15.41 -8.62
N GLU A 22 7.52 -15.91 -8.91
CA GLU A 22 7.87 -17.32 -8.77
C GLU A 22 7.83 -17.74 -7.29
N GLU A 23 8.46 -16.97 -6.40
CA GLU A 23 8.44 -17.24 -4.95
C GLU A 23 7.04 -17.21 -4.35
N LEU A 24 6.16 -16.33 -4.85
CA LEU A 24 4.78 -16.19 -4.41
C LEU A 24 3.80 -17.12 -5.15
N GLU A 25 4.30 -17.93 -6.10
CA GLU A 25 3.50 -18.83 -6.93
C GLU A 25 2.29 -18.14 -7.60
N ILE A 26 2.45 -16.90 -8.07
CA ILE A 26 1.34 -16.08 -8.58
C ILE A 26 0.94 -16.53 -9.99
N GLU A 27 -0.33 -16.87 -10.17
CA GLU A 27 -0.93 -17.17 -11.47
C GLU A 27 -1.93 -16.09 -11.89
N GLU A 28 -2.94 -15.81 -11.04
CA GLU A 28 -3.99 -14.81 -11.33
C GLU A 28 -4.36 -13.98 -10.09
N GLU A 29 -4.66 -14.65 -8.98
CA GLU A 29 -5.13 -13.99 -7.75
C GLU A 29 -3.98 -13.47 -6.89
N VAL A 30 -4.08 -12.21 -6.48
CA VAL A 30 -3.15 -11.57 -5.55
C VAL A 30 -3.89 -10.60 -4.63
N ALA A 31 -3.55 -10.64 -3.34
CA ALA A 31 -3.96 -9.65 -2.37
C ALA A 31 -2.78 -8.76 -2.01
N VAL A 32 -2.99 -7.45 -2.02
CA VAL A 32 -1.95 -6.44 -1.76
C VAL A 32 -2.36 -5.59 -0.57
N PHE A 33 -1.42 -5.43 0.36
CA PHE A 33 -1.59 -4.61 1.55
C PHE A 33 -0.40 -3.67 1.74
N SER A 34 -0.65 -2.51 2.34
CA SER A 34 0.41 -1.60 2.78
C SER A 34 0.42 -1.51 4.31
N ILE A 35 1.62 -1.46 4.88
CA ILE A 35 1.82 -1.29 6.32
C ILE A 35 1.63 0.19 6.67
N VAL A 36 0.80 0.45 7.67
CA VAL A 36 0.51 1.79 8.18
C VAL A 36 1.25 2.05 9.49
N THR A 37 1.93 3.20 9.54
CA THR A 37 2.45 3.83 10.75
C THR A 37 1.44 4.86 11.24
N ILE A 38 0.79 4.57 12.38
CA ILE A 38 -0.15 5.47 13.03
C ILE A 38 0.59 6.44 13.94
N HIS A 39 0.28 7.72 13.79
CA HIS A 39 0.75 8.79 14.68
C HIS A 39 -0.39 9.26 15.59
N SER A 40 -0.05 9.95 16.69
CA SER A 40 -1.05 10.51 17.63
C SER A 40 -2.01 11.48 16.94
N GLU A 41 -1.50 12.27 15.99
CA GLU A 41 -2.30 13.03 15.05
C GLU A 41 -2.55 12.18 13.81
N ILE A 42 -3.82 11.84 13.56
CA ILE A 42 -4.19 10.91 12.49
C ILE A 42 -3.71 11.39 11.11
N THR A 43 -3.76 12.70 10.86
CA THR A 43 -3.33 13.37 9.63
C THR A 43 -1.85 13.17 9.32
N LYS A 44 -1.02 12.89 10.33
CA LYS A 44 0.42 12.60 10.17
C LYS A 44 0.70 11.12 9.91
N SER A 45 -0.31 10.25 9.93
CA SER A 45 -0.16 8.83 9.68
C SER A 45 0.29 8.56 8.25
N THR A 46 1.18 7.57 8.10
CA THR A 46 1.79 7.25 6.80
C THR A 46 1.63 5.78 6.46
N MET A 47 1.55 5.45 5.18
CA MET A 47 1.64 4.08 4.68
C MET A 47 2.94 3.85 3.89
N ASN A 48 3.44 2.62 3.91
CA ASN A 48 4.62 2.24 3.15
C ASN A 48 4.23 1.69 1.78
N LEU A 49 4.40 2.51 0.74
CA LEU A 49 4.12 2.14 -0.65
C LEU A 49 5.32 1.53 -1.37
N LEU A 50 6.53 1.70 -0.84
CA LEU A 50 7.76 1.11 -1.39
C LEU A 50 7.85 -0.40 -1.12
N ALA A 51 7.27 -0.87 -0.01
CA ALA A 51 7.37 -2.26 0.40
C ALA A 51 6.01 -2.90 0.73
N PRO A 52 5.13 -3.13 -0.27
CA PRO A 52 3.85 -3.78 -0.06
C PRO A 52 3.99 -5.21 0.46
N VAL A 53 3.00 -5.64 1.23
CA VAL A 53 2.78 -7.03 1.58
C VAL A 53 1.92 -7.64 0.48
N VAL A 54 2.47 -8.60 -0.24
CA VAL A 54 1.83 -9.29 -1.34
C VAL A 54 1.56 -10.72 -0.92
N ILE A 55 0.33 -11.17 -1.11
CA ILE A 55 -0.15 -12.48 -0.67
C ILE A 55 -0.82 -13.17 -1.84
N ASN A 56 -0.44 -14.42 -2.08
CA ASN A 56 -1.22 -15.34 -2.89
C ASN A 56 -2.22 -16.06 -1.96
N PRO A 57 -3.52 -15.75 -2.04
CA PRO A 57 -4.51 -16.31 -1.12
C PRO A 57 -4.75 -17.81 -1.37
N VAL A 58 -4.60 -18.26 -2.62
CA VAL A 58 -4.80 -19.67 -3.02
C VAL A 58 -3.71 -20.56 -2.44
N LYS A 59 -2.45 -20.15 -2.60
CA LYS A 59 -1.28 -20.90 -2.13
C LYS A 59 -0.95 -20.63 -0.67
N ARG A 60 -1.53 -19.58 -0.08
CA ARG A 60 -1.30 -19.12 1.31
C ARG A 60 0.16 -18.79 1.59
N VAL A 61 0.84 -18.25 0.58
CA VAL A 61 2.20 -17.71 0.67
C VAL A 61 2.13 -16.19 0.55
N GLY A 62 3.04 -15.50 1.24
CA GLY A 62 3.10 -14.05 1.22
C GLY A 62 4.50 -13.54 1.50
N LYS A 63 4.81 -12.37 0.95
CA LYS A 63 6.12 -11.72 1.01
C LYS A 63 5.92 -10.23 1.15
N GLN A 64 6.79 -9.58 1.92
CA GLN A 64 6.94 -8.13 1.85
C GLN A 64 7.94 -7.81 0.75
N VAL A 65 7.45 -7.30 -0.39
CA VAL A 65 8.24 -7.09 -1.60
C VAL A 65 8.77 -5.67 -1.59
N VAL A 66 10.09 -5.47 -1.79
CA VAL A 66 10.68 -4.12 -1.93
C VAL A 66 10.71 -3.75 -3.41
N LEU A 67 10.03 -2.66 -3.77
CA LEU A 67 9.92 -2.20 -5.16
C LEU A 67 11.18 -1.42 -5.58
N LEU A 68 12.21 -2.12 -6.05
CA LEU A 68 13.53 -1.53 -6.34
C LEU A 68 13.54 -0.46 -7.44
N GLN A 69 12.59 -0.48 -8.37
CA GLN A 69 12.48 0.43 -9.51
C GLN A 69 11.24 1.32 -9.45
N SER A 70 10.89 1.78 -8.25
CA SER A 70 9.69 2.58 -8.00
C SER A 70 10.04 3.95 -7.42
N ASP A 71 9.23 4.96 -7.78
CA ASP A 71 9.25 6.30 -7.16
C ASP A 71 8.52 6.35 -5.81
N TYR A 72 7.95 5.22 -5.35
CA TYR A 72 7.27 5.17 -4.06
C TYR A 72 8.25 5.24 -2.89
N MET A 73 7.77 5.79 -1.78
CA MET A 73 8.55 5.95 -0.56
C MET A 73 8.00 5.06 0.58
N THR A 74 8.82 4.87 1.61
CA THR A 74 8.42 4.16 2.83
C THR A 74 7.41 4.94 3.68
N ARG A 75 7.28 6.25 3.44
CA ARG A 75 6.38 7.15 4.16
C ARG A 75 5.57 7.96 3.16
N HIS A 76 4.37 7.51 2.86
CA HIS A 76 3.37 8.26 2.10
C HIS A 76 2.26 8.71 3.04
N LEU A 77 1.91 10.01 3.08
CA LEU A 77 0.80 10.48 3.90
C LEU A 77 -0.50 9.84 3.44
N ILE A 78 -1.30 9.37 4.40
CA ILE A 78 -2.59 8.71 4.10
C ILE A 78 -3.67 9.76 3.84
N TRP A 79 -3.59 10.89 4.53
CA TRP A 79 -4.57 11.96 4.48
C TRP A 79 -3.96 13.17 3.78
N THR A 80 -4.43 13.50 2.58
CA THR A 80 -4.10 14.72 1.86
C THR A 80 -5.16 15.79 2.13
N GLU A 81 -4.79 17.08 2.13
CA GLU A 81 -5.65 18.18 2.58
C GLU A 81 -6.92 18.45 1.75
N GLU A 82 -7.21 17.66 0.71
CA GLU A 82 -8.40 17.83 -0.12
C GLU A 82 -9.71 17.41 0.58
N LEU A 83 -9.63 16.86 1.80
CA LEU A 83 -10.78 16.47 2.62
C LEU A 83 -11.09 17.41 3.80
N THR A 84 -10.48 18.60 3.88
CA THR A 84 -10.76 19.56 4.98
C THR A 84 -11.73 20.69 4.61
N THR A 85 -12.29 20.73 3.40
CA THR A 85 -13.30 21.74 3.03
C THR A 85 -14.66 21.09 2.77
N THR A 86 -15.41 20.77 3.83
CA THR A 86 -16.88 20.90 3.77
C THR A 86 -17.42 21.26 5.15
N GLU A 87 -18.19 22.36 5.17
CA GLU A 87 -19.16 22.81 6.18
C GLU A 87 -18.67 23.59 7.42
N GLY A 88 -18.44 24.88 7.19
CA GLY A 88 -18.72 25.95 8.15
C GLY A 88 -19.60 27.01 7.50
N GLY A 89 -20.82 26.64 7.12
CA GLY A 89 -21.84 27.59 6.68
C GLY A 89 -22.26 28.48 7.84
N ALA A 90 -22.12 29.79 7.67
CA ALA A 90 -22.71 30.83 8.50
C ALA A 90 -23.54 31.76 7.61
#